data_AF-A0A538N5G7-F1
#
_entry.id   AF-A0A538N5G7-F1
#
_cell.length_a   1.000
_cell.length_b   1.000
_cell.length_c   1.000
_cell.angle_alpha   90.00
_cell.angle_beta   90.00
_cell.angle_gamma   90.00
#
_symmetry.space_group_name_H-M   'P 1'
#
loop_
_entity.id
_entity.type
_entity.pdbx_description
1 polymer ?
#
loop_
_entity_poly.entity_id
_entity_poly.type
_entity_poly.pdbx_seq_one_letter_code
_entity_poly.pdbx_strand_id
1 'polypeptide(L)'
;MSGKTAAAKLGIRPGATVYPINPPGDYAALVGGLPDGAQLTKQRPADVVHAFASTRAELTAHGRAAVDAARPGGLVWISYPKGGRSELKRDLLWDAVPGWRPVTQIAVDEQWSAMRFRPEDEIRSR
;
A
#
# COMPACT_ATOMS: atom_id res chain seq x y z
N MET A 1 -6.21 0.16 25.29
CA MET A 1 -5.28 -0.57 24.41
C MET A 1 -4.84 0.39 23.31
N SER A 2 -3.57 0.80 23.24
CA SER A 2 -3.11 1.72 22.19
C SER A 2 -2.09 1.01 21.31
N GLY A 3 -2.58 0.29 20.30
CA GLY A 3 -1.77 -0.16 19.18
C GLY A 3 -1.66 0.95 18.14
N LYS A 4 -0.55 1.03 17.42
CA LYS A 4 -0.41 1.98 16.29
C LYS A 4 -1.54 1.77 15.28
N THR A 5 -2.18 2.85 14.82
CA THR A 5 -3.17 2.83 13.74
C THR A 5 -2.56 2.27 12.45
N ALA A 6 -3.40 1.80 11.53
CA ALA A 6 -2.90 1.33 10.24
C ALA A 6 -2.24 2.46 9.45
N ALA A 7 -2.75 3.71 9.53
CA ALA A 7 -2.10 4.88 8.95
C ALA A 7 -0.66 5.05 9.44
N ALA A 8 -0.43 4.92 10.75
CA ALA A 8 0.91 5.00 11.32
C ALA A 8 1.82 3.85 10.87
N LYS A 9 1.29 2.63 10.74
CA LYS A 9 2.05 1.47 10.23
C LYS A 9 2.38 1.59 8.74
N LEU A 10 1.49 2.18 7.95
CA LEU A 10 1.69 2.49 6.53
C LEU A 10 2.71 3.63 6.32
N GLY A 11 3.10 4.33 7.39
CA GLY A 11 4.04 5.44 7.33
C GLY A 11 3.43 6.74 6.81
N ILE A 12 2.10 6.89 6.89
CA ILE A 12 1.42 8.15 6.58
C ILE A 12 1.83 9.17 7.65
N ARG A 13 2.44 10.27 7.22
CA ARG A 13 2.91 11.36 8.09
C ARG A 13 1.90 12.52 8.08
N PRO A 14 1.91 13.39 9.10
CA PRO A 14 1.19 14.67 9.03
C PRO A 14 1.53 15.43 7.75
N GLY A 15 0.52 16.07 7.15
CA GLY A 15 0.68 16.82 5.90
C GLY A 15 0.88 15.99 4.63
N ALA A 16 0.95 14.66 4.71
CA ALA A 16 1.22 13.81 3.54
C ALA A 16 0.01 13.70 2.60
N THR A 17 0.29 13.60 1.31
CA THR A 17 -0.69 13.24 0.29
C THR A 17 -0.82 11.72 0.17
N VAL A 18 -2.04 11.20 0.27
CA VAL A 18 -2.31 9.76 0.22
C VAL A 18 -3.21 9.45 -0.96
N TYR A 19 -2.74 8.61 -1.87
CA TYR A 19 -3.52 8.15 -3.02
C TYR A 19 -3.92 6.67 -2.83
N PRO A 20 -5.15 6.40 -2.35
CA PRO A 20 -5.70 5.06 -2.36
C PRO A 20 -6.18 4.64 -3.75
N ILE A 21 -5.81 3.44 -4.19
CA ILE A 21 -6.27 2.84 -5.46
C ILE A 21 -7.19 1.67 -5.14
N ASN A 22 -8.46 1.79 -5.55
CA ASN A 22 -9.50 0.78 -5.35
C ASN A 22 -9.75 0.36 -3.87
N PRO A 23 -9.84 1.30 -2.90
CA PRO A 23 -10.08 0.91 -1.50
C PRO A 23 -11.43 0.19 -1.34
N PRO A 24 -11.55 -0.79 -0.41
CA PRO A 24 -12.76 -1.58 -0.21
C PRO A 24 -13.93 -0.82 0.45
N GLY A 25 -13.81 0.49 0.62
CA GLY A 25 -14.76 1.35 1.33
C GLY A 25 -14.13 2.68 1.72
N ASP A 26 -14.57 3.23 2.85
CA ASP A 26 -13.98 4.45 3.42
C ASP A 26 -12.52 4.19 3.83
N TYR A 27 -11.59 4.78 3.09
CA TYR A 27 -10.17 4.61 3.34
C TYR A 27 -9.73 5.21 4.69
N ALA A 28 -10.25 6.38 5.06
CA ALA A 28 -9.84 7.03 6.31
C ALA A 28 -10.27 6.19 7.51
N ALA A 29 -11.49 5.65 7.49
CA ALA A 29 -11.95 4.70 8.50
C ALA A 29 -11.10 3.42 8.50
N LEU A 30 -10.81 2.84 7.33
CA LEU A 30 -10.00 1.62 7.17
C LEU A 30 -8.62 1.75 7.79
N VAL A 31 -7.96 2.91 7.64
CA VAL A 31 -6.62 3.12 8.19
C VAL A 31 -6.60 3.61 9.64
N GLY A 32 -7.77 3.76 10.27
CA GLY A 32 -7.92 4.24 11.64
C GLY A 32 -7.71 5.76 11.78
N GLY A 33 -8.14 6.53 10.79
CA GLY A 33 -7.99 7.97 10.71
C GLY A 33 -6.72 8.42 9.98
N LEU A 34 -6.78 9.62 9.39
CA LEU A 34 -5.60 10.27 8.83
C LEU A 34 -4.90 11.14 9.89
N PRO A 35 -3.56 11.18 9.92
CA PRO A 35 -2.83 12.15 10.73
C PRO A 35 -3.15 13.60 10.35
N ASP A 36 -2.88 14.53 11.26
CA ASP A 36 -3.16 15.95 11.07
C ASP A 36 -2.61 16.50 9.75
N GLY A 37 -3.47 17.16 8.98
CA GLY A 37 -3.13 17.75 7.69
C GLY A 37 -2.83 16.75 6.56
N ALA A 38 -2.82 15.44 6.82
CA ALA A 38 -2.74 14.46 5.75
C ALA A 38 -4.05 14.43 4.95
N GLN A 39 -3.96 14.30 3.63
CA GLN A 39 -5.11 14.44 2.73
C GLN A 39 -5.18 13.30 1.72
N LEU A 40 -6.40 12.83 1.46
CA LEU A 40 -6.65 11.94 0.33
C LEU A 40 -6.56 12.73 -0.97
N THR A 41 -5.90 12.15 -1.96
CA THR A 41 -5.77 12.73 -3.29
C THR A 41 -5.98 11.69 -4.38
N LYS A 42 -6.36 12.17 -5.57
CA LYS A 42 -6.30 11.40 -6.84
C LYS A 42 -5.22 11.97 -7.77
N GLN A 43 -4.50 12.99 -7.33
CA GLN A 43 -3.44 13.62 -8.10
C GLN A 43 -2.14 12.84 -7.95
N ARG A 44 -1.32 12.87 -9.01
CA ARG A 44 0.00 12.24 -9.07
C ARG A 44 1.05 13.35 -9.25
N PRO A 45 2.24 13.22 -8.65
CA PRO A 45 2.65 12.11 -7.79
C PRO A 45 2.20 12.32 -6.32
N ALA A 46 2.06 11.23 -5.55
CA ALA A 46 1.67 11.27 -4.13
C ALA A 46 2.78 10.76 -3.19
N ASP A 47 2.75 11.17 -1.91
CA ASP A 47 3.71 10.72 -0.89
C ASP A 47 3.51 9.25 -0.51
N VAL A 48 2.26 8.83 -0.41
CA VAL A 48 1.87 7.45 -0.08
C VAL A 48 0.83 6.98 -1.09
N VAL A 49 1.12 5.89 -1.79
CA VAL A 49 0.18 5.21 -2.67
C VAL A 49 -0.17 3.86 -2.07
N HIS A 50 -1.47 3.59 -1.92
CA HIS A 50 -1.97 2.37 -1.29
C HIS A 50 -3.03 1.71 -2.18
N ALA A 51 -2.60 0.71 -2.94
CA ALA A 51 -3.45 -0.07 -3.82
C ALA A 51 -4.09 -1.27 -3.12
N PHE A 52 -5.23 -1.74 -3.62
CA PHE A 52 -5.94 -2.89 -3.09
C PHE A 52 -6.32 -3.85 -4.22
N ALA A 53 -5.98 -5.12 -4.06
CA ALA A 53 -6.26 -6.17 -5.04
C ALA A 53 -6.74 -7.45 -4.36
N SER A 54 -7.77 -8.08 -4.92
CA SER A 54 -8.32 -9.36 -4.48
C SER A 54 -8.08 -10.49 -5.50
N THR A 55 -7.77 -10.13 -6.75
CA THR A 55 -7.50 -11.05 -7.86
C THR A 55 -6.13 -10.79 -8.49
N ARG A 56 -5.62 -11.75 -9.26
CA ARG A 56 -4.34 -11.56 -10.01
C ARG A 56 -4.39 -10.40 -11.01
N ALA A 57 -5.53 -10.21 -11.67
CA ALA A 57 -5.71 -9.15 -12.65
C ALA A 57 -5.65 -7.77 -11.99
N GLU A 58 -6.35 -7.60 -10.87
CA GLU A 58 -6.28 -6.39 -10.06
C GLU A 58 -4.88 -6.15 -9.51
N LEU A 59 -4.20 -7.21 -9.05
CA LEU A 59 -2.85 -7.09 -8.50
C LEU A 59 -1.89 -6.52 -9.54
N THR A 60 -1.96 -7.03 -10.77
CA THR A 60 -1.13 -6.55 -11.89
C THR A 60 -1.47 -5.10 -12.26
N ALA A 61 -2.76 -4.80 -12.45
CA ALA A 61 -3.20 -3.48 -12.89
C ALA A 61 -2.92 -2.40 -11.83
N HIS A 62 -3.28 -2.68 -10.58
CA HIS A 62 -3.16 -1.73 -9.48
C HIS A 62 -1.73 -1.60 -8.98
N GLY A 63 -0.92 -2.67 -9.05
CA GLY A 63 0.51 -2.63 -8.74
C GLY A 63 1.27 -1.66 -9.65
N ARG A 64 1.02 -1.75 -10.98
CA ARG A 64 1.58 -0.80 -11.95
C ARG A 64 1.11 0.63 -11.68
N ALA A 65 -0.19 0.81 -11.50
CA ALA A 65 -0.75 2.14 -11.20
C ALA A 65 -0.18 2.73 -9.90
N ALA A 66 0.12 1.88 -8.90
CA ALA A 66 0.65 2.32 -7.62
C ALA A 66 2.07 2.90 -7.76
N VAL A 67 2.93 2.24 -8.54
CA VAL A 67 4.28 2.74 -8.83
C VAL A 67 4.23 4.01 -9.65
N ASP A 68 3.41 4.05 -10.70
CA ASP A 68 3.29 5.22 -11.59
C ASP A 68 2.76 6.47 -10.86
N ALA A 69 2.03 6.28 -9.75
CA ALA A 69 1.45 7.35 -8.95
C ALA A 69 2.36 7.84 -7.82
N ALA A 70 3.39 7.09 -7.46
CA ALA A 70 4.26 7.43 -6.34
C ALA A 70 5.31 8.46 -6.76
N ARG A 71 5.61 9.42 -5.89
CA ARG A 71 6.78 10.28 -6.09
C ARG A 71 8.07 9.49 -5.85
N PRO A 72 9.23 9.95 -6.38
CA PRO A 72 10.53 9.40 -5.98
C PRO A 72 10.70 9.40 -4.46
N GLY A 73 11.12 8.25 -3.90
CA GLY A 73 11.21 8.01 -2.45
C GLY A 73 9.88 7.91 -1.69
N GLY A 74 8.74 7.88 -2.40
CA GLY A 74 7.40 7.70 -1.85
C GLY A 74 7.15 6.28 -1.32
N LEU A 75 6.04 6.10 -0.61
CA LEU A 75 5.65 4.80 -0.06
C LEU A 75 4.64 4.11 -0.97
N VAL A 76 5.01 2.96 -1.52
CA VAL A 76 4.11 2.11 -2.31
C VAL A 76 3.67 0.91 -1.48
N TRP A 77 2.36 0.76 -1.32
CA TRP A 77 1.74 -0.36 -0.61
C TRP A 77 0.68 -1.03 -1.48
N ILE A 78 0.63 -2.36 -1.42
CA ILE A 78 -0.45 -3.16 -2.03
C ILE A 78 -1.10 -4.02 -0.95
N SER A 79 -2.39 -3.80 -0.73
CA SER A 79 -3.24 -4.56 0.17
C SER A 79 -3.96 -5.69 -0.53
N TYR A 80 -4.08 -6.82 0.15
CA TYR A 80 -4.76 -8.03 -0.31
C TYR A 80 -5.50 -8.73 0.83
N PRO A 81 -6.61 -9.43 0.55
CA PRO A 81 -7.35 -10.16 1.57
C PRO A 81 -6.49 -11.27 2.19
N LYS A 82 -6.45 -11.34 3.52
CA LYS A 82 -5.75 -12.41 4.26
C LYS A 82 -6.69 -13.52 4.72
N GLY A 83 -6.13 -14.61 5.23
CA GLY A 83 -6.89 -15.70 5.84
C GLY A 83 -7.67 -16.57 4.84
N GLY A 84 -7.11 -16.79 3.65
CA GLY A 84 -7.72 -17.66 2.63
C GLY A 84 -8.87 -17.02 1.85
N ARG A 85 -9.10 -15.71 2.01
CA ARG A 85 -10.17 -14.94 1.34
C ARG A 85 -9.84 -14.54 -0.10
N SER A 86 -8.63 -14.83 -0.57
CA SER A 86 -8.15 -14.50 -1.91
C SER A 86 -7.23 -15.60 -2.43
N GLU A 87 -7.20 -15.74 -3.75
CA GLU A 87 -6.26 -16.57 -4.51
C GLU A 87 -4.82 -16.02 -4.54
N LEU A 88 -4.61 -14.79 -4.05
CA LEU A 88 -3.33 -14.11 -4.06
C LEU A 88 -2.36 -14.74 -3.05
N LYS A 89 -1.50 -15.63 -3.56
CA LYS A 89 -0.38 -16.20 -2.83
C LYS A 89 0.77 -15.20 -2.70
N ARG A 90 1.62 -15.40 -1.68
CA ARG A 90 2.79 -14.56 -1.40
C ARG A 90 3.67 -14.33 -2.62
N ASP A 91 3.98 -15.39 -3.37
CA ASP A 91 4.86 -15.32 -4.53
C ASP A 91 4.29 -14.41 -5.63
N LEU A 92 2.97 -14.46 -5.85
CA LEU A 92 2.31 -13.56 -6.81
C LEU A 92 2.41 -12.09 -6.41
N LEU A 93 2.36 -11.84 -5.11
CA LEU A 93 2.51 -10.50 -4.58
C LEU A 93 3.96 -10.01 -4.70
N TRP A 94 4.95 -10.89 -4.59
CA TRP A 94 6.36 -10.53 -4.77
C TRP A 94 6.64 -10.06 -6.20
N ASP A 95 6.00 -10.72 -7.17
CA ASP A 95 6.14 -10.40 -8.59
C ASP A 95 5.12 -9.35 -9.09
N ALA A 96 4.33 -8.75 -8.19
CA ALA A 96 3.26 -7.82 -8.54
C ALA A 96 3.76 -6.55 -9.25
N VAL A 97 5.02 -6.18 -9.02
CA VAL A 97 5.60 -4.92 -9.47
C VAL A 97 7.03 -5.16 -9.97
N PRO A 98 7.23 -5.32 -11.29
CA PRO A 98 8.56 -5.48 -11.86
C PRO A 98 9.50 -4.32 -11.53
N GLY A 99 10.77 -4.61 -11.20
CA GLY A 99 11.78 -3.62 -10.82
C GLY A 99 11.64 -3.08 -9.39
N TRP A 100 10.70 -3.62 -8.60
CA TRP A 100 10.50 -3.29 -7.19
C TRP A 100 10.53 -4.56 -6.37
N ARG A 101 10.98 -4.46 -5.10
CA ARG A 101 10.95 -5.60 -4.17
C ARG A 101 10.04 -5.36 -2.99
N PRO A 102 9.38 -6.41 -2.50
CA PRO A 102 8.71 -6.37 -1.21
C PRO A 102 9.74 -6.17 -0.09
N VAL A 103 9.47 -5.26 0.84
CA VAL A 103 10.38 -4.96 1.96
C VAL A 103 9.75 -5.16 3.34
N THR A 104 8.43 -5.08 3.45
CA THR A 104 7.72 -5.23 4.73
C THR A 104 6.27 -5.61 4.48
N GLN A 105 5.67 -6.40 5.36
CA GLN A 105 4.24 -6.69 5.36
C GLN A 105 3.64 -6.31 6.72
N ILE A 106 2.43 -5.73 6.70
CA ILE A 106 1.66 -5.40 7.90
C ILE A 106 0.20 -5.86 7.78
N ALA A 107 -0.47 -6.01 8.91
CA ALA A 107 -1.93 -6.06 8.93
C ALA A 107 -2.50 -4.63 8.94
N VAL A 108 -3.40 -4.34 8.00
CA VAL A 108 -4.19 -3.10 7.97
C VAL A 108 -5.32 -3.22 9.00
N ASP A 109 -6.13 -4.25 8.86
CA ASP A 109 -7.22 -4.59 9.77
C ASP A 109 -7.34 -6.13 9.90
N GLU A 110 -8.53 -6.62 10.28
CA GLU A 110 -8.82 -8.06 10.37
C GLU A 110 -8.91 -8.75 9.00
N GLN A 111 -9.09 -8.00 7.90
CA GLN A 111 -9.35 -8.54 6.57
C GLN A 111 -8.19 -8.39 5.59
N TRP A 112 -7.37 -7.36 5.75
CA TRP A 112 -6.37 -6.95 4.78
C TRP A 112 -4.95 -7.02 5.37
N SER A 113 -4.02 -7.56 4.57
CA SER A 113 -2.58 -7.34 4.75
C SER A 113 -2.09 -6.39 3.68
N ALA A 114 -1.16 -5.50 4.02
CA ALA A 114 -0.48 -4.63 3.08
C ALA A 114 0.99 -5.03 2.96
N MET A 115 1.49 -5.14 1.73
CA MET A 115 2.91 -5.32 1.44
C MET A 115 3.50 -4.04 0.87
N ARG A 116 4.62 -3.60 1.43
CA ARG A 116 5.37 -2.44 0.98
C ARG A 116 6.38 -2.84 -0.07
N PHE A 117 6.48 -2.03 -1.11
CA PHE A 117 7.46 -2.17 -2.17
C PHE A 117 8.43 -1.01 -2.16
N ARG A 118 9.67 -1.26 -2.60
CA ARG A 118 10.67 -0.23 -2.91
C ARG A 118 11.37 -0.55 -4.23
N PRO A 119 11.86 0.46 -4.96
CA PRO A 119 12.68 0.23 -6.16
C PRO A 119 13.90 -0.64 -5.83
N GLU A 120 14.28 -1.54 -6.73
CA GLU A 120 15.42 -2.44 -6.53
C GLU A 120 16.75 -1.71 -6.29
N ASP A 121 16.98 -0.62 -7.02
CA ASP A 121 18.18 0.22 -6.92
C ASP A 121 18.29 0.99 -5.60
N GLU A 122 17.16 1.25 -4.93
CA GLU A 122 17.14 1.86 -3.59
C GLU A 122 17.37 0.86 -2.46
N ILE A 123 17.32 -0.44 -2.73
CA ILE A 123 17.57 -1.50 -1.75
C ILE A 123 19.05 -1.87 -1.87
N ARG A 124 19.89 -1.22 -1.07
CA ARG A 124 21.32 -1.60 -0.97
C ARG A 124 21.43 -3.08 -0.64
N SER A 125 22.05 -3.84 -1.55
CA SER A 125 22.67 -5.12 -1.25
C SER A 125 23.62 -4.90 -0.07
N ARG A 126 23.41 -5.66 1.01
CA ARG A 126 24.45 -5.77 2.04
C ARG A 126 25.68 -6.46 1.47
#